data_AF-A0A4Q6F6G0-F1
#
_entry.id   AF-A0A4Q6F6G0-F1
#
_cell.length_a   1.000
_cell.length_b   1.000
_cell.length_c   1.000
_cell.angle_alpha   90.00
_cell.angle_beta   90.00
_cell.angle_gamma   90.00
#
_symmetry.space_group_name_H-M   'P 1'
#
loop_
_entity.id
_entity.type
_entity.pdbx_description
1 polymer ?
#
loop_
_entity_poly.entity_id
_entity_poly.type
_entity_poly.pdbx_seq_one_letter_code
_entity_poly.pdbx_strand_id
1 'polypeptide(L)'
;MKRLRILLLSQQNNPDWISVPLVGYQHSAALAALHDVTLITHVDNRDAILKRQDPFKAVESVDLGIWERFYTWAFINIFREDFGSQILTVFRIPFYYAFEWKTWRRYKKALKSGEYDLVSRITPVAPVIPSLFASRCKAIGVPFVIGPINGGLAWPKGYSQAQRQKEWVSNLRSFYRFMPFARSTFCDASAIVAGSSETYHEYRALAPKVFFMPENGIREETVGPFVPRDPKAILKLLFVGRLI
;
A
#
# COMPACT_ATOMS: atom_id res chain seq x y z
N MET A 1 -4.62 -19.35 17.48
CA MET A 1 -3.94 -19.37 16.15
C MET A 1 -2.44 -19.26 16.37
N LYS A 2 -1.60 -19.93 15.56
CA LYS A 2 -0.14 -19.78 15.64
C LYS A 2 0.26 -18.38 15.14
N ARG A 3 1.14 -17.67 15.84
CA ARG A 3 1.71 -16.40 15.36
C ARG A 3 2.63 -16.67 14.18
N LEU A 4 2.42 -15.96 13.07
CA LEU A 4 3.27 -16.03 11.89
C LEU A 4 4.42 -15.02 12.01
N ARG A 5 5.59 -15.36 11.46
CA ARG A 5 6.74 -14.46 11.34
C ARG A 5 6.68 -13.77 9.98
N ILE A 6 6.28 -12.50 9.97
CA ILE A 6 5.95 -11.79 8.75
C ILE A 6 7.03 -10.74 8.46
N LEU A 7 7.64 -10.80 7.28
CA LEU A 7 8.42 -9.67 6.74
C LEU A 7 7.44 -8.75 5.99
N LEU A 8 7.11 -7.61 6.59
CA LEU A 8 6.11 -6.68 6.07
C LEU A 8 6.77 -5.53 5.32
N LEU A 9 6.45 -5.38 4.04
CA LEU A 9 6.91 -4.29 3.18
C LEU A 9 5.86 -3.19 3.13
N SER A 10 6.20 -2.03 3.69
CA SER A 10 5.35 -0.85 3.63
C SER A 10 6.19 0.41 3.53
N GLN A 11 6.53 0.82 2.31
CA GLN A 11 7.34 2.02 2.09
C GLN A 11 6.63 3.30 2.60
N GLN A 12 5.32 3.41 2.40
CA GLN A 12 4.51 4.51 2.93
C GLN A 12 3.78 4.03 4.18
N ASN A 13 4.26 4.41 5.35
CA ASN A 13 3.78 3.89 6.62
C ASN A 13 4.04 4.90 7.73
N ASN A 14 3.18 5.89 7.88
CA ASN A 14 3.44 6.96 8.83
C ASN A 14 2.19 7.25 9.66
N PRO A 15 2.25 7.09 10.99
CA PRO A 15 1.11 7.33 11.87
C PRO A 15 0.74 8.82 12.00
N ASP A 16 1.66 9.73 11.65
CA ASP A 16 1.48 11.17 11.80
C ASP A 16 1.03 11.84 10.50
N TRP A 17 1.00 11.09 9.39
CA TRP A 17 0.54 11.58 8.08
C TRP A 17 -0.91 11.15 7.81
N ILE A 18 -1.45 11.56 6.67
CA ILE A 18 -2.83 11.25 6.25
C ILE A 18 -2.84 10.28 5.06
N SER A 19 -4.01 9.69 4.77
CA SER A 19 -4.24 8.85 3.58
C SER A 19 -3.36 7.58 3.57
N VAL A 20 -2.74 7.23 2.44
CA VAL A 20 -2.00 5.98 2.22
C VAL A 20 -0.96 5.66 3.31
N PRO A 21 -0.10 6.60 3.75
CA PRO A 21 0.81 6.37 4.89
C PRO A 21 0.09 5.94 6.17
N LEU A 22 -1.01 6.60 6.53
CA LEU A 22 -1.77 6.29 7.74
C LEU A 22 -2.45 4.92 7.64
N VAL A 23 -3.04 4.64 6.47
CA VAL A 23 -3.65 3.33 6.16
C VAL A 23 -2.58 2.22 6.25
N GLY A 24 -1.41 2.43 5.65
CA GLY A 24 -0.28 1.51 5.74
C GLY A 24 0.14 1.24 7.19
N TYR A 25 0.23 2.28 8.02
CA TYR A 25 0.52 2.15 9.44
C TYR A 25 -0.58 1.38 10.19
N GLN A 26 -1.85 1.70 9.99
CA GLN A 26 -2.96 1.02 10.67
C GLN A 26 -2.99 -0.48 10.36
N HIS A 27 -2.82 -0.86 9.08
CA HIS A 27 -2.71 -2.27 8.69
C HIS A 27 -1.49 -2.95 9.34
N SER A 28 -0.36 -2.25 9.41
CA SER A 28 0.87 -2.80 10.00
C SER A 28 0.73 -3.05 11.50
N ALA A 29 0.18 -2.08 12.23
CA ALA A 29 -0.06 -2.18 13.66
C ALA A 29 -1.07 -3.29 13.97
N ALA A 30 -2.15 -3.40 13.19
CA ALA A 30 -3.12 -4.47 13.33
C ALA A 30 -2.50 -5.86 13.10
N LEU A 31 -1.63 -6.01 12.10
CA LEU A 31 -0.88 -7.24 11.88
C LEU A 31 0.07 -7.56 13.04
N ALA A 32 0.78 -6.55 13.56
CA ALA A 32 1.73 -6.72 14.67
C ALA A 32 1.04 -7.14 15.98
N ALA A 33 -0.21 -6.75 16.19
CA ALA A 33 -1.00 -7.21 17.34
C ALA A 33 -1.29 -8.73 17.29
N LEU A 34 -1.33 -9.33 16.10
CA LEU A 34 -1.70 -10.73 15.88
C LEU A 34 -0.51 -11.64 15.56
N HIS A 35 0.58 -11.09 15.04
CA HIS A 35 1.69 -11.83 14.43
C HIS A 35 3.05 -11.18 14.75
N ASP A 36 4.12 -11.94 14.58
CA ASP A 36 5.48 -11.45 14.78
C ASP A 36 5.94 -10.69 13.53
N VAL A 37 5.62 -9.40 13.47
CA VAL A 37 5.87 -8.55 12.30
C VAL A 37 7.22 -7.85 12.39
N THR A 38 8.07 -8.07 11.40
CA THR A 38 9.22 -7.21 11.09
C THR A 38 8.82 -6.25 9.98
N LEU A 39 8.64 -4.99 10.33
CA LEU A 39 8.21 -3.94 9.40
C LEU A 39 9.43 -3.32 8.71
N ILE A 40 9.45 -3.36 7.37
CA ILE A 40 10.40 -2.64 6.54
C ILE A 40 9.71 -1.43 5.91
N THR A 41 10.24 -0.24 6.18
CA THR A 41 9.65 1.02 5.73
C THR A 41 10.68 2.05 5.28
N HIS A 42 10.23 3.21 4.80
CA HIS A 42 11.10 4.34 4.49
C HIS A 42 11.72 4.95 5.76
N VAL A 43 12.90 5.57 5.64
CA VAL A 43 13.61 6.16 6.79
C VAL A 43 12.79 7.23 7.53
N ASP A 44 12.06 8.07 6.79
CA ASP A 44 11.25 9.15 7.37
C ASP A 44 10.09 8.69 8.24
N ASN A 45 9.71 7.42 8.13
CA ASN A 45 8.59 6.85 8.87
C ASN A 45 9.02 6.28 10.24
N ARG A 46 10.29 5.90 10.37
CA ARG A 46 10.76 5.04 11.46
C ARG A 46 10.52 5.67 12.83
N ASP A 47 10.90 6.94 12.99
CA ASP A 47 10.80 7.61 14.29
C ASP A 47 9.35 7.82 14.71
N ALA A 48 8.46 8.15 13.76
CA ALA A 48 7.04 8.27 14.00
C ALA A 48 6.41 6.94 14.44
N ILE A 49 6.77 5.82 13.79
CA ILE A 49 6.30 4.48 14.16
C ILE A 49 6.81 4.09 15.56
N LEU A 50 8.10 4.26 15.84
CA LEU A 50 8.69 3.84 17.13
C LEU A 50 8.08 4.58 18.31
N LYS A 51 7.67 5.85 18.13
CA LYS A 51 6.96 6.62 19.16
C LYS A 51 5.60 6.03 19.55
N ARG A 52 4.97 5.24 18.67
CA ARG A 52 3.65 4.64 18.94
C ARG A 52 3.73 3.40 19.82
N GLN A 53 4.91 2.78 19.95
CA GLN A 53 5.14 1.61 20.80
C GLN A 53 4.21 0.41 20.51
N ASP A 54 3.69 0.31 19.28
CA ASP A 54 2.96 -0.88 18.83
C ASP A 54 3.85 -2.13 18.86
N PRO A 55 3.28 -3.34 19.00
CA PRO A 55 4.02 -4.58 19.28
C PRO A 55 4.74 -5.18 18.05
N PHE A 56 5.46 -4.37 17.29
CA PHE A 56 6.33 -4.85 16.22
C PHE A 56 7.50 -5.64 16.80
N LYS A 57 7.84 -6.77 16.18
CA LYS A 57 9.07 -7.51 16.50
C LYS A 57 10.31 -6.67 16.19
N ALA A 58 10.28 -5.96 15.07
CA ALA A 58 11.31 -5.00 14.67
C ALA A 58 10.74 -3.99 13.65
N VAL A 59 11.27 -2.77 13.68
CA VAL A 59 10.97 -1.72 12.71
C VAL A 59 12.28 -1.25 12.08
N GLU A 60 12.43 -1.58 10.80
CA GLU A 60 13.65 -1.38 10.03
C GLU A 60 13.38 -0.43 8.88
N SER A 61 14.32 0.50 8.68
CA SER A 61 14.21 1.47 7.60
C SER A 61 15.17 1.19 6.45
N VAL A 62 14.74 1.65 5.27
CA VAL A 62 15.55 1.70 4.06
C VAL A 62 15.73 3.16 3.69
N ASP A 63 16.99 3.59 3.74
CA ASP A 63 17.44 4.88 3.21
C ASP A 63 17.89 4.68 1.75
N LEU A 64 17.34 5.47 0.82
CA LEU A 64 17.73 5.46 -0.59
C LEU A 64 18.95 6.36 -0.88
N GLY A 65 19.37 7.21 0.05
CA GLY A 65 20.56 8.05 -0.03
C GLY A 65 20.39 9.18 -1.04
N ILE A 66 21.33 9.30 -1.99
CA ILE A 66 21.26 10.33 -3.04
C ILE A 66 19.98 10.24 -3.90
N TRP A 67 19.44 9.03 -4.06
CA TRP A 67 18.17 8.82 -4.75
C TRP A 67 17.02 9.48 -3.99
N GLU A 68 17.05 9.46 -2.65
CA GLU A 68 16.02 10.13 -1.85
C GLU A 68 16.12 11.65 -2.02
N ARG A 69 17.32 12.21 -1.95
CA ARG A 69 17.54 13.65 -2.18
C ARG A 69 17.04 14.09 -3.54
N PHE A 70 17.29 13.28 -4.58
CA PHE A 70 16.78 13.54 -5.92
C PHE A 70 15.24 13.44 -5.98
N TYR A 71 14.65 12.43 -5.34
CA TYR A 71 13.20 12.30 -5.24
C TYR A 71 12.57 13.52 -4.58
N THR A 72 13.05 13.92 -3.40
CA THR A 72 12.55 15.10 -2.68
C THR A 72 12.71 16.36 -3.50
N TRP A 73 13.88 16.58 -4.13
CA TRP A 73 14.10 17.74 -4.98
C TRP A 73 13.12 17.77 -6.16
N ALA A 74 12.95 16.66 -6.89
CA ALA A 74 12.02 16.59 -8.01
C ALA A 74 10.57 16.76 -7.56
N PHE A 75 10.21 16.15 -6.43
CA PHE A 75 8.87 16.25 -5.86
C PHE A 75 8.48 17.70 -5.55
N ILE A 76 9.40 18.48 -4.96
CA ILE A 76 9.18 19.89 -4.63
C ILE A 76 9.25 20.77 -5.90
N ASN A 77 10.32 20.64 -6.69
CA ASN A 77 10.64 21.60 -7.74
C ASN A 77 9.93 21.32 -9.07
N ILE A 78 9.70 20.05 -9.41
CA ILE A 78 9.07 19.64 -10.68
C ILE A 78 7.58 19.39 -10.47
N PHE A 79 7.24 18.59 -9.46
CA PHE A 79 5.86 18.17 -9.23
C PHE A 79 5.05 19.11 -8.36
N ARG A 80 5.69 20.13 -7.75
CA ARG A 80 5.04 21.14 -6.90
C ARG A 80 4.12 20.51 -5.85
N GLU A 81 4.56 19.39 -5.29
CA GLU A 81 3.83 18.64 -4.26
C GLU A 81 2.44 18.12 -4.70
N ASP A 82 2.19 17.96 -6.01
CA ASP A 82 0.93 17.43 -6.51
C ASP A 82 0.81 15.91 -6.29
N PHE A 83 0.33 15.54 -5.10
CA PHE A 83 0.03 14.16 -4.71
C PHE A 83 -1.05 13.50 -5.58
N GLY A 84 -1.85 14.29 -6.30
CA GLY A 84 -2.86 13.79 -7.26
C GLY A 84 -2.30 13.51 -8.65
N SER A 85 -1.05 13.92 -8.92
CA SER A 85 -0.44 13.76 -10.22
C SER A 85 -0.18 12.30 -10.57
N GLN A 86 -0.69 11.89 -11.72
CA GLN A 86 -0.46 10.56 -12.26
C GLN A 86 0.98 10.41 -12.76
N ILE A 87 1.61 11.50 -13.21
CA ILE A 87 3.03 11.53 -13.60
C ILE A 87 3.91 11.29 -12.37
N LEU A 88 3.55 11.88 -11.22
CA LEU A 88 4.23 11.61 -9.96
C LEU A 88 4.14 10.13 -9.57
N THR A 89 3.01 9.47 -9.85
CA THR A 89 2.86 8.02 -9.60
C THR A 89 3.85 7.20 -10.43
N VAL A 90 4.02 7.52 -11.73
CA VAL A 90 5.05 6.88 -12.57
C VAL A 90 6.44 7.16 -12.02
N PHE A 91 6.70 8.43 -11.67
CA PHE A 91 7.98 8.87 -11.14
C PHE A 91 8.37 8.14 -9.84
N ARG A 92 7.40 7.72 -9.03
CA ARG A 92 7.64 6.93 -7.81
C ARG A 92 8.12 5.51 -8.06
N ILE A 93 7.85 4.90 -9.22
CA ILE A 93 8.11 3.46 -9.45
C ILE A 93 9.59 3.08 -9.30
N PRO A 94 10.57 3.79 -9.88
CA PRO A 94 11.99 3.48 -9.68
C PRO A 94 12.40 3.48 -8.20
N PHE A 95 11.83 4.36 -7.38
CA PHE A 95 12.11 4.44 -5.95
C PHE A 95 11.51 3.26 -5.18
N TYR A 96 10.31 2.80 -5.56
CA TYR A 96 9.75 1.55 -5.02
C TYR A 96 10.62 0.34 -5.38
N TYR A 97 11.15 0.27 -6.61
CA TYR A 97 12.09 -0.80 -6.97
C TYR A 97 13.42 -0.70 -6.23
N ALA A 98 13.96 0.49 -6.05
CA ALA A 98 15.18 0.70 -5.27
C ALA A 98 14.98 0.26 -3.81
N PHE A 99 13.84 0.64 -3.22
CA PHE A 99 13.42 0.22 -1.89
C PHE A 99 13.36 -1.32 -1.80
N GLU A 100 12.56 -1.96 -2.67
CA GLU A 100 12.41 -3.42 -2.63
C GLU A 100 13.72 -4.15 -2.93
N TRP A 101 14.58 -3.61 -3.79
CA TRP A 101 15.86 -4.23 -4.11
C TRP A 101 16.83 -4.17 -2.94
N LYS A 102 16.91 -3.02 -2.24
CA LYS A 102 17.72 -2.90 -1.02
C LYS A 102 17.20 -3.85 0.06
N THR A 103 15.88 -3.93 0.25
CA THR A 103 15.27 -4.87 1.19
C THR A 103 15.58 -6.31 0.82
N TRP A 104 15.40 -6.71 -0.44
CA TRP A 104 15.71 -8.07 -0.89
C TRP A 104 17.18 -8.42 -0.63
N ARG A 105 18.12 -7.52 -0.95
CA ARG A 105 19.55 -7.75 -0.69
C ARG A 105 19.84 -7.99 0.79
N ARG A 106 19.17 -7.26 1.69
CA ARG A 106 19.33 -7.37 3.13
C ARG A 106 18.71 -8.67 3.68
N TYR A 107 17.52 -9.04 3.23
CA TYR A 107 16.74 -10.14 3.83
C TYR A 107 16.78 -11.47 3.07
N LYS A 108 17.36 -11.55 1.86
CA LYS A 108 17.38 -12.79 1.07
C LYS A 108 17.95 -14.01 1.80
N LYS A 109 18.92 -13.82 2.70
CA LYS A 109 19.51 -14.92 3.49
C LYS A 109 18.53 -15.41 4.54
N ALA A 110 17.95 -14.49 5.31
CA ALA A 110 16.94 -14.78 6.32
C ALA A 110 15.66 -15.42 5.74
N LEU A 111 15.25 -14.97 4.55
CA LEU A 111 14.12 -15.59 3.83
C LEU A 111 14.45 -17.03 3.42
N LYS A 112 15.67 -17.29 2.93
CA LYS A 112 16.10 -18.64 2.55
C LYS A 112 16.31 -19.58 3.74
N SER A 113 16.67 -19.06 4.91
CA SER A 113 16.84 -19.85 6.15
C SER A 113 15.50 -20.17 6.84
N GLY A 114 14.38 -19.65 6.35
CA GLY A 114 13.07 -19.86 6.97
C GLY A 114 12.85 -19.07 8.26
N GLU A 115 13.56 -17.94 8.44
CA GLU A 115 13.31 -17.03 9.58
C GLU A 115 11.95 -16.34 9.50
N TYR A 116 11.37 -16.25 8.30
CA TYR A 116 10.05 -15.69 8.02
C TYR A 116 9.16 -16.74 7.37
N ASP A 117 7.90 -16.79 7.78
CA ASP A 117 6.89 -17.68 7.22
C ASP A 117 6.31 -17.13 5.92
N LEU A 118 6.26 -15.80 5.76
CA LEU A 118 5.82 -15.13 4.53
C LEU A 118 6.37 -13.70 4.41
N VAL A 119 6.29 -13.17 3.19
CA VAL A 119 6.47 -11.74 2.90
C VAL A 119 5.11 -11.15 2.54
N SER A 120 4.75 -10.02 3.14
CA SER A 120 3.53 -9.28 2.80
C SER A 120 3.86 -7.88 2.34
N ARG A 121 3.21 -7.38 1.29
CA ARG A 121 3.33 -5.99 0.82
C ARG A 121 1.97 -5.31 0.85
N ILE A 122 1.83 -4.33 1.74
CA ILE A 122 0.57 -3.61 1.97
C ILE A 122 0.54 -2.21 1.32
N THR A 123 1.71 -1.62 1.05
CA THR A 123 1.80 -0.35 0.31
C THR A 123 2.82 -0.44 -0.82
N PRO A 124 2.57 0.23 -1.95
CA PRO A 124 1.46 1.15 -2.21
C PRO A 124 0.14 0.41 -2.34
N VAL A 125 -0.94 1.02 -1.90
CA VAL A 125 -2.29 0.44 -2.03
C VAL A 125 -2.77 0.45 -3.48
N ALA A 126 -2.15 1.26 -4.34
CA ALA A 126 -2.51 1.36 -5.74
C ALA A 126 -2.01 0.13 -6.53
N PRO A 127 -2.85 -0.46 -7.41
CA PRO A 127 -2.54 -1.68 -8.18
C PRO A 127 -1.36 -1.54 -9.17
N VAL A 128 -0.89 -0.31 -9.39
CA VAL A 128 -0.04 0.04 -10.54
C VAL A 128 1.44 -0.20 -10.33
N ILE A 129 1.91 -0.43 -9.10
CA ILE A 129 3.36 -0.55 -8.83
C ILE A 129 3.74 -2.02 -8.64
N PRO A 130 4.45 -2.63 -9.61
CA PRO A 130 4.88 -4.02 -9.51
C PRO A 130 5.79 -4.26 -8.31
N SER A 131 5.90 -5.52 -7.91
CA SER A 131 6.82 -5.98 -6.87
C SER A 131 7.80 -7.00 -7.45
N LEU A 132 9.07 -6.79 -7.18
CA LEU A 132 10.10 -7.77 -7.47
C LEU A 132 10.09 -8.93 -6.47
N PHE A 133 9.42 -8.78 -5.32
CA PHE A 133 9.38 -9.82 -4.30
C PHE A 133 8.57 -11.04 -4.75
N ALA A 134 7.49 -10.87 -5.51
CA ALA A 134 6.64 -12.01 -5.88
C ALA A 134 7.41 -13.15 -6.58
N SER A 135 8.10 -12.83 -7.67
CA SER A 135 8.89 -13.83 -8.42
C SER A 135 10.08 -14.36 -7.62
N ARG A 136 10.72 -13.49 -6.84
CA ARG A 136 11.89 -13.86 -6.04
C ARG A 136 11.54 -14.74 -4.85
N CYS A 137 10.44 -14.46 -4.16
CA CYS A 137 9.89 -15.28 -3.08
C CYS A 137 9.46 -16.66 -3.62
N LYS A 138 8.76 -16.70 -4.75
CA LYS A 138 8.41 -17.96 -5.43
C LYS A 138 9.64 -18.81 -5.76
N ALA A 139 10.71 -18.20 -6.26
CA ALA A 139 11.96 -18.90 -6.58
C ALA A 139 12.68 -19.52 -5.36
N ILE A 140 12.36 -19.06 -4.14
CA ILE A 140 12.93 -19.61 -2.90
C ILE A 140 11.88 -20.33 -2.03
N GLY A 141 10.67 -20.55 -2.55
CA GLY A 141 9.61 -21.25 -1.84
C GLY A 141 8.94 -20.47 -0.69
N VAL A 142 9.12 -19.14 -0.62
CA VAL A 142 8.49 -18.31 0.41
C VAL A 142 7.16 -17.72 -0.11
N PRO A 143 6.04 -17.82 0.63
CA PRO A 143 4.79 -17.19 0.24
C PRO A 143 4.90 -15.67 0.17
N PHE A 144 4.33 -15.07 -0.89
CA PHE A 144 4.22 -13.63 -1.05
C PHE A 144 2.76 -13.20 -1.10
N VAL A 145 2.36 -12.29 -0.23
CA VAL A 145 1.02 -11.71 -0.15
C VAL A 145 1.09 -10.23 -0.54
N ILE A 146 0.14 -9.78 -1.36
CA ILE A 146 0.03 -8.37 -1.75
C ILE A 146 -1.36 -7.83 -1.48
N GLY A 147 -1.44 -6.59 -0.99
CA GLY A 147 -2.66 -5.86 -0.71
C GLY A 147 -2.88 -5.58 0.78
N PRO A 148 -3.99 -4.92 1.15
CA PRO A 148 -5.15 -4.63 0.30
C PRO A 148 -4.85 -3.66 -0.84
N ILE A 149 -5.23 -4.07 -2.05
CA ILE A 149 -5.10 -3.26 -3.26
C ILE A 149 -6.39 -2.46 -3.40
N ASN A 150 -6.26 -1.15 -3.22
CA ASN A 150 -7.32 -0.17 -3.32
C ASN A 150 -7.03 0.74 -4.51
N GLY A 151 -7.86 0.67 -5.56
CA GLY A 151 -7.74 1.55 -6.71
C GLY A 151 -8.39 1.00 -7.97
N GLY A 152 -8.48 1.85 -8.99
CA GLY A 152 -9.03 1.49 -10.29
C GLY A 152 -10.55 1.63 -10.41
N LEU A 153 -11.23 2.17 -9.39
CA LEU A 153 -12.67 2.43 -9.43
C LEU A 153 -13.06 3.24 -10.67
N ALA A 154 -14.20 2.88 -11.26
CA ALA A 154 -14.73 3.57 -12.40
C ALA A 154 -15.09 5.02 -12.04
N TRP A 155 -14.67 5.96 -12.88
CA TRP A 155 -15.07 7.35 -12.74
C TRP A 155 -16.58 7.52 -12.95
N PRO A 156 -17.25 8.39 -12.15
CA PRO A 156 -18.68 8.63 -12.29
C PRO A 156 -19.00 9.22 -13.67
N LYS A 157 -20.08 8.71 -14.30
CA LYS A 157 -20.57 9.23 -15.58
C LYS A 157 -21.09 10.66 -15.38
N GLY A 158 -20.86 11.55 -16.35
CA GLY A 158 -21.38 12.93 -16.34
C GLY A 158 -20.39 14.01 -15.85
N TYR A 159 -19.24 13.64 -15.31
CA TYR A 159 -18.20 14.58 -14.90
C TYR A 159 -17.11 14.66 -15.97
N SER A 160 -17.07 15.73 -16.77
CA SER A 160 -16.13 15.90 -17.89
C SER A 160 -14.66 15.91 -17.43
N GLN A 161 -14.38 16.45 -16.24
CA GLN A 161 -13.06 16.42 -15.62
C GLN A 161 -12.64 14.98 -15.24
N ALA A 162 -13.57 14.19 -14.72
CA ALA A 162 -13.36 12.78 -14.40
C ALA A 162 -13.16 11.91 -15.66
N GLN A 163 -13.85 12.23 -16.77
CA GLN A 163 -13.68 11.55 -18.05
C GLN A 163 -12.29 11.77 -18.67
N ARG A 164 -11.77 13.01 -18.64
CA ARG A 164 -10.39 13.29 -19.10
C ARG A 164 -9.34 12.57 -18.26
N GLN A 165 -9.53 12.49 -16.94
CA GLN A 165 -8.66 11.71 -16.08
C GLN A 165 -8.78 10.20 -16.33
N LYS A 166 -9.97 9.69 -16.67
CA LYS A 166 -10.20 8.27 -17.02
C LYS A 166 -9.41 7.82 -18.25
N GLU A 167 -9.43 8.60 -19.33
CA GLU A 167 -8.74 8.25 -20.58
C GLU A 167 -7.23 8.13 -20.38
N TRP A 168 -6.64 9.06 -19.62
CA TRP A 168 -5.21 9.03 -19.30
C TRP A 168 -4.85 7.88 -18.34
N VAL A 169 -5.67 7.60 -17.32
CA VAL A 169 -5.47 6.45 -16.40
C VAL A 169 -5.55 5.13 -17.15
N SER A 170 -6.49 4.98 -18.09
CA SER A 170 -6.61 3.76 -18.92
C SER A 170 -5.37 3.53 -19.78
N ASN A 171 -4.83 4.59 -20.38
CA ASN A 171 -3.60 4.55 -21.16
C ASN A 171 -2.38 4.21 -20.28
N LEU A 172 -2.31 4.79 -19.09
CA LEU A 172 -1.22 4.54 -18.15
C LEU A 172 -1.28 3.13 -17.54
N ARG A 173 -2.49 2.63 -17.23
CA ARG A 173 -2.73 1.24 -16.79
C ARG A 173 -2.27 0.25 -17.86
N SER A 174 -2.52 0.56 -19.14
CA SER A 174 -2.01 -0.24 -20.26
C SER A 174 -0.47 -0.24 -20.31
N PHE A 175 0.17 0.91 -20.11
CA PHE A 175 1.64 1.00 -20.05
C PHE A 175 2.24 0.21 -18.87
N TYR A 176 1.61 0.27 -17.69
CA TYR A 176 2.09 -0.45 -16.50
C TYR A 176 2.10 -1.97 -16.67
N ARG A 177 1.26 -2.54 -17.53
CA ARG A 177 1.27 -3.99 -17.83
C ARG A 177 2.58 -4.45 -18.48
N PHE A 178 3.32 -3.54 -19.11
CA PHE A 178 4.62 -3.80 -19.73
C PHE A 178 5.80 -3.53 -18.81
N MET A 179 5.57 -2.97 -17.62
CA MET A 179 6.65 -2.73 -16.66
C MET A 179 7.26 -4.06 -16.20
N PRO A 180 8.57 -4.08 -15.92
CA PRO A 180 9.22 -5.24 -15.32
C PRO A 180 8.43 -5.72 -14.10
N PHE A 181 8.29 -7.03 -13.95
CA PHE A 181 7.56 -7.66 -12.85
C PHE A 181 6.05 -7.42 -12.78
N ALA A 182 5.42 -6.65 -13.67
CA ALA A 182 3.98 -6.37 -13.59
C ALA A 182 3.13 -7.65 -13.60
N ARG A 183 3.42 -8.55 -14.55
CA ARG A 183 2.75 -9.87 -14.60
C ARG A 183 3.15 -10.77 -13.43
N SER A 184 4.43 -10.88 -13.14
CA SER A 184 4.92 -11.79 -12.08
C SER A 184 4.42 -11.38 -10.70
N THR A 185 4.21 -10.08 -10.44
CA THR A 185 3.66 -9.58 -9.17
C THR A 185 2.39 -10.32 -8.77
N PHE A 186 1.47 -10.48 -9.72
CA PHE A 186 0.18 -11.11 -9.46
C PHE A 186 0.18 -12.61 -9.78
N CYS A 187 0.86 -13.04 -10.84
CA CYS A 187 0.93 -14.46 -11.20
C CYS A 187 1.74 -15.29 -10.18
N ASP A 188 2.77 -14.72 -9.56
CA ASP A 188 3.64 -15.42 -8.60
C ASP A 188 3.25 -15.16 -7.14
N ALA A 189 2.40 -14.17 -6.85
CA ALA A 189 1.83 -14.00 -5.51
C ALA A 189 1.06 -15.26 -5.09
N SER A 190 1.20 -15.61 -3.81
CA SER A 190 0.46 -16.68 -3.15
C SER A 190 -0.94 -16.24 -2.74
N ALA A 191 -1.12 -14.95 -2.44
CA ALA A 191 -2.43 -14.35 -2.18
C ALA A 191 -2.45 -12.86 -2.62
N ILE A 192 -3.60 -12.44 -3.15
CA ILE A 192 -3.89 -11.06 -3.54
C ILE A 192 -5.10 -10.62 -2.73
N VAL A 193 -4.95 -9.59 -1.91
CA VAL A 193 -6.04 -8.99 -1.15
C VAL A 193 -6.59 -7.82 -1.96
N ALA A 194 -7.80 -7.96 -2.48
CA ALA A 194 -8.51 -6.93 -3.22
C ALA A 194 -9.36 -6.09 -2.26
N GLY A 195 -9.07 -4.79 -2.18
CA GLY A 195 -9.77 -3.85 -1.31
C GLY A 195 -10.98 -3.15 -1.96
N SER A 196 -11.23 -3.40 -3.24
CA SER A 196 -12.42 -2.91 -3.96
C SER A 196 -13.02 -4.01 -4.84
N SER A 197 -14.33 -3.91 -5.11
CA SER A 197 -15.04 -4.85 -5.99
C SER A 197 -14.43 -4.84 -7.40
N GLU A 198 -14.06 -3.67 -7.90
CA GLU A 198 -13.40 -3.50 -9.19
C GLU A 198 -12.07 -4.25 -9.26
N THR A 199 -11.21 -4.08 -8.25
CA THR A 199 -9.93 -4.80 -8.14
C THR A 199 -10.16 -6.32 -8.04
N TYR A 200 -11.17 -6.74 -7.29
CA TYR A 200 -11.53 -8.15 -7.18
C TYR A 200 -11.96 -8.75 -8.52
N HIS A 201 -12.77 -8.01 -9.30
CA HIS A 201 -13.17 -8.40 -10.65
C HIS A 201 -11.99 -8.44 -11.62
N GLU A 202 -11.10 -7.45 -11.58
CA GLU A 202 -9.89 -7.40 -12.41
C GLU A 202 -9.00 -8.64 -12.23
N TYR A 203 -8.79 -9.07 -10.99
CA TYR A 203 -7.92 -10.21 -10.69
C TYR A 203 -8.66 -11.54 -10.59
N ARG A 204 -9.98 -11.61 -10.81
CA ARG A 204 -10.78 -12.85 -10.66
C ARG A 204 -10.22 -14.05 -11.44
N ALA A 205 -9.59 -13.81 -12.59
CA ALA A 205 -8.94 -14.87 -13.39
C ALA A 205 -7.76 -15.56 -12.66
N LEU A 206 -7.27 -14.97 -11.58
CA LEU A 206 -6.22 -15.53 -10.71
C LEU A 206 -6.79 -16.24 -9.48
N ALA A 207 -8.10 -16.45 -9.37
CA ALA A 207 -8.69 -17.30 -8.34
C ALA A 207 -8.05 -18.71 -8.32
N PRO A 208 -7.95 -19.39 -7.16
CA PRO A 208 -8.59 -19.08 -5.88
C PRO A 208 -7.78 -18.15 -4.95
N LYS A 209 -6.62 -17.63 -5.38
CA LYS A 209 -5.72 -16.83 -4.53
C LYS A 209 -6.08 -15.35 -4.43
N VAL A 210 -7.32 -14.98 -4.73
CA VAL A 210 -7.81 -13.59 -4.67
C VAL A 210 -8.84 -13.50 -3.55
N PHE A 211 -8.56 -12.68 -2.55
CA PHE A 211 -9.37 -12.50 -1.36
C PHE A 211 -9.98 -11.12 -1.38
N PHE A 212 -11.29 -11.04 -1.16
CA PHE A 212 -12.00 -9.78 -1.12
C PHE A 212 -12.07 -9.26 0.31
N MET A 213 -11.52 -8.06 0.55
CA MET A 213 -11.56 -7.37 1.83
C MET A 213 -11.92 -5.90 1.57
N PRO A 214 -13.20 -5.60 1.27
CA PRO A 214 -13.61 -4.24 0.98
C PRO A 214 -13.47 -3.36 2.24
N GLU A 215 -13.07 -2.11 2.03
CA GLU A 215 -12.89 -1.05 3.03
C GLU A 215 -11.59 -1.11 3.85
N ASN A 216 -11.09 0.09 4.19
CA ASN A 216 -10.11 0.22 5.26
C ASN A 216 -10.88 0.24 6.58
N GLY A 217 -10.51 -0.65 7.51
CA GLY A 217 -11.05 -0.61 8.86
C GLY A 217 -10.64 0.68 9.58
N ILE A 218 -11.43 1.04 10.60
CA ILE A 218 -11.09 2.09 11.56
C ILE A 218 -10.89 1.45 12.93
N ARG A 219 -10.07 2.08 13.77
CA ARG A 219 -9.94 1.66 15.16
C ARG A 219 -11.20 2.06 15.91
N GLU A 220 -11.81 1.14 16.64
CA GLU A 220 -13.07 1.41 17.35
C GLU A 220 -12.92 2.58 18.32
N GLU A 221 -11.75 2.70 18.97
CA GLU A 221 -11.45 3.80 19.89
C GLU A 221 -11.46 5.20 19.23
N THR A 222 -11.40 5.28 17.89
CA THR A 222 -11.47 6.57 17.15
C THR A 222 -12.90 7.00 16.85
N VAL A 223 -13.88 6.12 17.05
CA VAL A 223 -15.29 6.42 16.82
C VAL A 223 -15.86 7.05 18.10
N GLY A 224 -16.29 8.31 17.99
CA GLY A 224 -16.95 9.01 19.09
C GLY A 224 -18.24 8.31 19.51
N PRO A 225 -18.69 8.48 20.78
CA PRO A 225 -19.91 7.85 21.26
C PRO A 225 -21.12 8.32 20.46
N PHE A 226 -22.11 7.43 20.31
CA PHE A 226 -23.39 7.80 19.75
C PHE A 226 -24.06 8.87 20.64
N VAL A 227 -24.40 10.01 20.04
CA VAL A 227 -25.14 11.08 20.72
C VAL A 227 -26.57 11.07 20.18
N PRO A 228 -27.59 10.80 21.03
CA PRO A 228 -28.99 10.91 20.64
C PRO A 228 -29.28 12.30 20.08
N ARG A 229 -29.97 12.36 18.93
CA ARG A 229 -30.33 13.61 18.28
C ARG A 229 -31.73 14.04 18.70
N ASP A 230 -31.92 15.31 19.01
CA ASP A 230 -33.24 15.91 19.19
C ASP A 230 -33.96 15.97 17.83
N PRO A 231 -35.14 15.32 17.67
CA PRO A 231 -35.91 15.36 16.42
C PRO A 231 -36.32 16.76 15.97
N LYS A 232 -36.33 17.74 16.87
CA LYS A 232 -36.67 19.15 16.58
C LYS A 232 -35.46 20.02 16.27
N ALA A 233 -34.25 19.50 16.44
CA ALA A 233 -33.03 20.27 16.17
C ALA A 233 -32.78 20.46 14.67
N ILE A 234 -32.06 21.53 14.34
CA ILE A 234 -31.64 21.82 12.96
C ILE A 234 -30.75 20.70 12.44
N LEU A 235 -31.09 20.16 11.26
CA LEU A 235 -30.28 19.16 10.57
C LEU A 235 -28.94 19.79 10.13
N LYS A 236 -27.85 19.26 10.68
CA LYS A 236 -26.48 19.63 10.26
C LYS A 236 -25.94 18.57 9.31
N LEU A 237 -25.63 18.98 8.08
CA LEU A 237 -25.01 18.12 7.07
C LEU A 237 -23.52 18.45 6.97
N LEU A 238 -22.67 17.42 7.00
CA LEU A 238 -21.23 17.54 6.81
C LEU A 238 -20.83 16.74 5.57
N PHE A 239 -20.11 17.39 4.66
CA PHE A 239 -19.45 16.73 3.53
C PHE A 239 -17.95 16.78 3.75
N VAL A 240 -17.31 15.61 3.73
CA VAL A 240 -15.84 15.49 3.75
C VAL A 240 -15.42 14.67 2.55
N GLY A 241 -14.75 15.32 1.60
CA GLY A 241 -14.33 14.68 0.37
C GLY A 241 -13.71 15.69 -0.59
N ARG A 242 -13.06 15.18 -1.62
CA ARG A 242 -12.64 16.03 -2.74
C ARG A 242 -13.88 16.42 -3.54
N LEU A 243 -13.98 17.70 -3.88
CA LEU A 243 -14.93 18.17 -4.88
C LEU A 243 -14.39 17.76 -6.27
N ILE A 244 -15.26 17.13 -7.07
CA ILE A 244 -14.97 16.67 -8.44
C ILE A 244 -15.75 17.53 -9.41
#